data_AF-A0AAU3KVI6-F1
#
_entry.id   AF-A0AAU3KVI6-F1
#
_cell.length_a   1.000
_cell.length_b   1.000
_cell.length_c   1.000
_cell.angle_alpha   90.00
_cell.angle_beta   90.00
_cell.angle_gamma   90.00
#
_symmetry.space_group_name_H-M   'P 1'
#
loop_
_entity.id
_entity.type
_entity.pdbx_description
1 polymer ?
#
loop_
_entity_poly.entity_id
_entity_poly.type
_entity_poly.pdbx_seq_one_letter_code
_entity_poly.pdbx_strand_id
1 'polypeptide(L)'
;MPDPIAEGCRAAAADQYTLVPAAYVVRLLDELEQTRTEQSAVHVQLMDARDRVTELETFMPGIGAGEPMPLSAFANWLHTADRGLSSHAIIGALTGRRTLPGRPVVVGIEWPLDAGDFWRCEQLLRAVPEAREHMLLIAELSPEWSALVAHWDDLAILDRPTLTDRIWELIETPRRNRRA
;
A
#
# COMPACT_ATOMS: atom_id res chain seq x y z
N MET A 1 56.34 35.07 -28.31
CA MET A 1 55.14 34.60 -29.03
C MET A 1 53.98 34.69 -28.04
N PRO A 2 53.11 35.70 -28.13
CA PRO A 2 51.92 35.75 -27.30
C PRO A 2 50.82 34.83 -27.87
N ASP A 3 50.07 34.23 -26.95
CA ASP A 3 49.03 33.21 -27.15
C ASP A 3 47.73 33.86 -27.71
N PRO A 4 47.17 33.38 -28.84
CA PRO A 4 46.03 34.00 -29.51
C PRO A 4 44.68 33.82 -28.78
N ILE A 5 44.65 33.19 -27.60
CA ILE A 5 43.41 33.05 -26.81
C ILE A 5 43.21 34.21 -25.80
N ALA A 6 44.25 34.98 -25.49
CA ALA A 6 44.15 36.08 -24.50
C ALA A 6 43.62 37.41 -25.05
N GLU A 7 43.49 37.56 -26.37
CA GLU A 7 43.00 38.79 -27.03
C GLU A 7 41.47 38.78 -27.22
N GLY A 8 40.81 37.63 -27.07
CA GLY A 8 39.35 37.50 -27.24
C GLY A 8 38.53 37.88 -26.00
N CYS A 9 39.14 37.93 -24.82
CA CYS A 9 38.40 38.12 -23.57
C CYS A 9 38.40 39.56 -23.04
N ARG A 10 38.98 40.52 -23.76
CA ARG A 10 39.07 41.94 -23.31
C ARG A 10 38.14 42.92 -24.05
N ALA A 11 37.16 42.42 -24.81
CA ALA A 11 36.22 43.26 -25.56
C ALA A 11 34.72 42.91 -25.38
N ALA A 12 34.33 42.38 -24.22
CA ALA A 12 32.91 42.11 -23.93
C ALA A 12 32.48 42.41 -22.48
N ALA A 13 33.19 43.30 -21.79
CA ALA A 13 32.96 43.56 -20.36
C ALA A 13 32.46 44.98 -20.03
N ALA A 14 31.76 45.66 -20.94
CA ALA A 14 31.41 47.07 -20.70
C ALA A 14 29.99 47.54 -21.07
N ASP A 15 29.03 46.71 -21.53
CA ASP A 15 27.81 47.32 -22.11
C ASP A 15 26.46 46.58 -21.95
N GLN A 16 26.24 45.75 -20.93
CA GLN A 16 24.94 45.05 -20.79
C GLN A 16 24.40 44.90 -19.35
N TYR A 17 24.67 45.84 -18.44
CA TYR A 17 23.86 45.97 -17.23
C TYR A 17 22.75 47.01 -17.46
N THR A 18 21.70 46.60 -18.18
CA THR A 18 20.45 47.35 -18.21
C THR A 18 19.91 47.40 -16.79
N LEU A 19 19.85 48.59 -16.19
CA LEU A 19 19.20 48.80 -14.91
C LEU A 19 17.74 48.36 -15.05
N VAL A 20 17.40 47.24 -14.43
CA VAL A 20 16.03 46.76 -14.34
C VAL A 20 15.24 47.81 -13.55
N PRO A 21 14.17 48.40 -14.10
CA PRO A 21 13.41 49.42 -13.38
C PRO A 21 12.92 48.86 -12.04
N ALA A 22 13.04 49.64 -10.96
CA ALA A 22 12.65 49.20 -9.62
C ALA A 22 11.21 48.64 -9.56
N ALA A 23 10.30 49.22 -10.36
CA ALA A 23 8.93 48.74 -10.50
C ALA A 23 8.82 47.30 -11.04
N TYR A 24 9.74 46.88 -11.91
CA TYR A 24 9.78 45.53 -12.46
C TYR A 24 10.30 44.52 -11.43
N VAL A 25 11.30 44.91 -10.62
CA VAL A 25 11.81 44.09 -9.51
C VAL A 25 10.73 43.91 -8.44
N VAL A 26 10.02 44.98 -8.07
CA VAL A 26 8.91 44.91 -7.11
C VAL A 26 7.80 43.99 -7.61
N ARG A 27 7.40 44.09 -8.89
CA ARG A 27 6.40 43.19 -9.47
C ARG A 27 6.84 41.73 -9.47
N LEU A 28 8.11 41.44 -9.79
CA LEU A 28 8.65 40.08 -9.74
C LEU A 28 8.68 39.52 -8.32
N LEU A 29 9.01 40.34 -7.32
CA LEU A 29 8.98 39.91 -5.92
C LEU A 29 7.55 39.61 -5.46
N ASP A 30 6.57 40.43 -5.86
CA ASP A 30 5.16 40.21 -5.56
C ASP A 30 4.63 38.93 -6.24
N GLU A 31 4.99 38.70 -7.52
CA GLU A 31 4.71 37.46 -8.24
C GLU A 31 5.36 36.22 -7.57
N LEU A 32 6.58 36.36 -7.04
CA LEU A 32 7.28 35.30 -6.31
C LEU A 32 6.68 35.03 -4.92
N GLU A 33 6.18 36.05 -4.23
CA GLU A 33 5.49 35.92 -2.94
C GLU A 33 4.09 35.34 -3.12
N GLN A 34 3.39 35.73 -4.18
CA GLN A 34 2.09 35.17 -4.54
C GLN A 34 2.21 33.69 -4.91
N THR A 35 3.18 33.33 -5.75
CA THR A 35 3.45 31.91 -6.08
C THR A 35 3.92 31.09 -4.87
N ARG A 36 4.72 31.66 -3.96
CA ARG A 36 5.10 31.01 -2.69
C ARG A 36 3.89 30.76 -1.80
N THR A 37 2.95 31.71 -1.73
CA THR A 37 1.73 31.61 -0.94
C THR A 37 0.78 30.58 -1.53
N GLU A 38 0.61 30.56 -2.86
CA GLU A 38 -0.17 29.56 -3.57
C GLU A 38 0.42 28.15 -3.42
N GLN A 39 1.74 27.99 -3.55
CA GLN A 39 2.41 26.70 -3.31
C GLN A 39 2.29 26.25 -1.85
N SER A 40 2.33 27.18 -0.89
CA SER A 40 2.12 26.87 0.53
C SER A 40 0.67 26.47 0.81
N ALA A 41 -0.31 27.12 0.17
CA ALA A 41 -1.72 26.76 0.28
C ALA A 41 -2.01 25.38 -0.34
N VAL A 42 -1.44 25.08 -1.51
CA VAL A 42 -1.51 23.76 -2.14
C VAL A 42 -0.82 22.70 -1.29
N HIS A 43 0.32 23.03 -0.64
CA HIS A 43 1.00 22.13 0.28
C HIS A 43 0.15 21.83 1.53
N VAL A 44 -0.49 22.84 2.12
CA VAL A 44 -1.42 22.67 3.25
C VAL A 44 -2.66 21.88 2.83
N GLN A 45 -3.22 22.14 1.65
CA GLN A 45 -4.34 21.35 1.10
C GLN A 45 -3.95 19.90 0.78
N LEU A 46 -2.72 19.66 0.30
CA LEU A 46 -2.18 18.32 0.11
C LEU A 46 -1.92 17.60 1.44
N MET A 47 -1.48 18.32 2.47
CA MET A 47 -1.33 17.78 3.82
C MET A 47 -2.69 17.48 4.45
N ASP A 48 -3.69 18.36 4.33
CA ASP A 48 -5.06 18.15 4.81
C ASP A 48 -5.77 17.03 4.03
N ALA A 49 -5.54 16.92 2.71
CA ALA A 49 -6.00 15.79 1.91
C ALA A 49 -5.28 14.48 2.29
N ARG A 50 -3.99 14.56 2.65
CA ARG A 50 -3.21 13.40 3.13
C ARG A 50 -3.64 12.98 4.53
N ASP A 51 -4.04 13.91 5.39
CA ASP A 51 -4.62 13.65 6.70
C ASP A 51 -6.03 13.05 6.58
N ARG A 52 -6.83 13.49 5.60
CA ARG A 52 -8.14 12.86 5.28
C ARG A 52 -8.01 11.49 4.64
N VAL A 53 -6.99 11.28 3.80
CA VAL A 53 -6.64 9.94 3.31
C VAL A 53 -6.15 9.08 4.47
N THR A 54 -5.39 9.65 5.42
CA THR A 54 -4.95 8.95 6.63
C THR A 54 -6.15 8.63 7.55
N GLU A 55 -7.16 9.49 7.68
CA GLU A 55 -8.41 9.21 8.42
C GLU A 55 -9.29 8.15 7.73
N LEU A 56 -9.26 8.04 6.39
CA LEU A 56 -9.95 6.96 5.66
C LEU A 56 -9.14 5.65 5.62
N GLU A 57 -7.82 5.73 5.79
CA GLU A 57 -6.89 4.59 5.85
C GLU A 57 -6.70 4.05 7.28
N THR A 58 -6.98 4.86 8.29
CA THR A 58 -6.80 4.51 9.70
C THR A 58 -8.14 4.10 10.30
N PHE A 59 -8.17 2.89 10.83
CA PHE A 59 -9.24 2.38 11.69
C PHE A 59 -10.47 1.81 10.95
N MET A 60 -10.34 0.56 10.51
CA MET A 60 -11.42 -0.36 10.87
C MET A 60 -11.23 -0.64 12.37
N PRO A 61 -12.20 -0.29 13.23
CA PRO A 61 -12.23 -0.86 14.58
C PRO A 61 -12.24 -2.37 14.40
N GLY A 62 -11.45 -3.07 15.20
CA GLY A 62 -11.25 -4.51 15.17
C GLY A 62 -12.49 -5.26 14.68
N ILE A 63 -12.34 -5.86 13.50
CA ILE A 63 -12.99 -7.12 13.20
C ILE A 63 -12.57 -8.02 14.37
N GLY A 64 -13.50 -8.26 15.30
CA GLY A 64 -13.30 -8.95 16.59
C GLY A 64 -12.58 -8.16 17.71
N ALA A 65 -13.05 -8.33 18.94
CA ALA A 65 -12.73 -7.56 20.15
C ALA A 65 -11.29 -7.70 20.74
N GLY A 66 -10.28 -8.03 19.92
CA GLY A 66 -8.87 -8.19 20.34
C GLY A 66 -7.97 -7.04 19.88
N GLU A 67 -6.85 -6.81 20.58
CA GLU A 67 -5.80 -5.92 20.07
C GLU A 67 -5.22 -6.47 18.75
N PRO A 68 -4.99 -5.61 17.74
CA PRO A 68 -4.32 -6.04 16.51
C PRO A 68 -2.95 -6.64 16.79
N MET A 69 -2.62 -7.73 16.09
CA MET A 69 -1.29 -8.32 16.19
C MET A 69 -0.22 -7.31 15.74
N PRO A 70 0.95 -7.24 16.40
CA PRO A 70 2.01 -6.35 15.96
C PRO A 70 2.60 -6.86 14.63
N LEU A 71 2.88 -5.94 13.69
CA LEU A 71 3.46 -6.30 12.39
C LEU A 71 4.82 -7.03 12.53
N SER A 72 5.55 -6.79 13.63
CA SER A 72 6.81 -7.47 13.94
C SER A 72 6.65 -8.98 14.10
N ALA A 73 5.47 -9.48 14.48
CA ALA A 73 5.18 -10.91 14.54
C ALA A 73 5.35 -11.59 13.17
N PHE A 74 5.16 -10.84 12.08
CA PHE A 74 5.26 -11.33 10.70
C PHE A 74 6.59 -10.97 10.03
N ALA A 75 7.51 -10.29 10.73
CA ALA A 75 8.69 -9.67 10.11
C ALA A 75 9.58 -10.69 9.37
N ASN A 76 9.82 -11.85 9.99
CA ASN A 76 10.63 -12.91 9.36
C ASN A 76 9.97 -13.42 8.09
N TRP A 77 8.67 -13.76 8.15
CA TRP A 77 7.92 -14.22 6.98
C TRP A 77 7.88 -13.17 5.85
N LEU A 78 7.60 -11.91 6.19
CA LEU A 78 7.58 -10.79 5.24
C LEU A 78 8.93 -10.58 4.55
N HIS A 79 10.04 -10.97 5.20
CA HIS A 79 11.38 -10.84 4.65
C HIS A 79 11.80 -12.04 3.78
N THR A 80 11.46 -13.26 4.18
CA THR A 80 12.10 -14.48 3.62
C THR A 80 11.20 -15.32 2.71
N ALA A 81 9.89 -15.13 2.75
CA ALA A 81 8.96 -16.06 2.12
C ALA A 81 8.49 -15.66 0.70
N ASP A 82 8.01 -16.65 -0.05
CA ASP A 82 7.19 -16.44 -1.24
C ASP A 82 5.77 -16.03 -0.82
N ARG A 83 5.28 -14.90 -1.35
CA ARG A 83 4.10 -14.18 -0.84
C ARG A 83 3.11 -13.88 -1.95
N GLY A 84 1.83 -14.04 -1.63
CA GLY A 84 0.71 -13.68 -2.50
C GLY A 84 -0.22 -12.65 -1.84
N LEU A 85 -1.11 -12.06 -2.65
CA LEU A 85 -2.11 -11.10 -2.16
C LEU A 85 -3.00 -11.69 -1.06
N SER A 86 -3.34 -12.97 -1.17
CA SER A 86 -4.10 -13.72 -0.15
C SER A 86 -3.40 -13.79 1.20
N SER A 87 -2.11 -14.12 1.24
CA SER A 87 -1.32 -14.13 2.48
C SER A 87 -1.15 -12.71 3.07
N HIS A 88 -1.10 -11.68 2.23
CA HIS A 88 -1.06 -10.29 2.68
C HIS A 88 -2.40 -9.83 3.25
N ALA A 89 -3.54 -10.31 2.72
CA ALA A 89 -4.86 -10.01 3.27
C ALA A 89 -5.00 -10.54 4.70
N ILE A 90 -4.46 -11.73 4.99
CA ILE A 90 -4.38 -12.27 6.36
C ILE A 90 -3.62 -11.30 7.27
N ILE A 91 -2.39 -10.93 6.91
CA ILE A 91 -1.57 -10.01 7.73
C ILE A 91 -2.27 -8.65 7.89
N GLY A 92 -2.87 -8.12 6.82
CA GLY A 92 -3.60 -6.86 6.86
C GLY A 92 -4.78 -6.91 7.82
N ALA A 93 -5.57 -7.99 7.80
CA ALA A 93 -6.69 -8.20 8.71
C ALA A 93 -6.23 -8.30 10.17
N LEU A 94 -5.20 -9.10 10.44
CA LEU A 94 -4.72 -9.35 11.80
C LEU A 94 -3.98 -8.15 12.41
N THR A 95 -3.34 -7.33 11.58
CA THR A 95 -2.58 -6.14 12.04
C THR A 95 -3.39 -4.84 11.93
N GLY A 96 -4.62 -4.90 11.39
CA GLY A 96 -5.44 -3.72 11.10
C GLY A 96 -4.87 -2.79 10.02
N ARG A 97 -3.95 -3.29 9.18
CA ARG A 97 -3.24 -2.49 8.16
C ARG A 97 -3.85 -2.69 6.78
N ARG A 98 -4.12 -1.57 6.09
CA ARG A 98 -4.53 -1.56 4.68
C ARG A 98 -3.36 -1.57 3.69
N THR A 99 -2.14 -1.38 4.17
CA THR A 99 -0.93 -1.40 3.36
C THR A 99 0.17 -2.18 4.05
N LEU A 100 0.93 -2.95 3.26
CA LEU A 100 2.11 -3.66 3.72
C LEU A 100 3.33 -3.16 2.93
N PRO A 101 4.56 -3.34 3.44
CA PRO A 101 5.76 -2.88 2.75
C PRO A 101 5.80 -3.36 1.28
N GLY A 102 5.78 -2.40 0.36
CA GLY A 102 5.89 -2.63 -1.08
C GLY A 102 4.60 -3.02 -1.82
N ARG A 103 3.43 -3.12 -1.16
CA ARG A 103 2.15 -3.39 -1.85
C ARG A 103 0.92 -2.79 -1.14
N PRO A 104 -0.06 -2.23 -1.88
CA PRO A 104 -1.39 -1.99 -1.35
C PRO A 104 -2.06 -3.34 -1.02
N VAL A 105 -2.76 -3.42 0.12
CA VAL A 105 -3.55 -4.60 0.51
C VAL A 105 -5.01 -4.20 0.49
N VAL A 106 -5.75 -4.64 -0.54
CA VAL A 106 -7.20 -4.51 -0.52
C VAL A 106 -7.74 -5.63 0.35
N VAL A 107 -7.88 -5.34 1.64
CA VAL A 107 -8.35 -6.31 2.63
C VAL A 107 -9.78 -6.73 2.26
N GLY A 108 -9.99 -8.04 2.06
CA GLY A 108 -11.30 -8.65 1.83
C GLY A 108 -11.63 -9.12 0.42
N ILE A 109 -10.91 -8.66 -0.63
CA ILE A 109 -11.12 -9.20 -2.00
C ILE A 109 -10.07 -10.22 -2.43
N GLU A 110 -8.97 -10.32 -1.68
CA GLU A 110 -7.82 -11.14 -2.00
C GLU A 110 -7.86 -12.44 -1.18
N TRP A 111 -8.68 -13.41 -1.57
CA TRP A 111 -8.70 -14.76 -0.99
C TRP A 111 -7.97 -15.76 -1.89
N PRO A 112 -7.59 -16.95 -1.38
CA PRO A 112 -7.03 -18.01 -2.21
C PRO A 112 -7.93 -18.38 -3.38
N LEU A 113 -7.38 -18.35 -4.60
CA LEU A 113 -8.08 -18.77 -5.83
C LEU A 113 -7.64 -20.15 -6.30
N ASP A 114 -6.46 -20.59 -5.88
CA ASP A 114 -5.91 -21.89 -6.19
C ASP A 114 -5.13 -22.49 -5.00
N ALA A 115 -4.69 -23.73 -5.17
CA ALA A 115 -3.92 -24.43 -4.16
C ALA A 115 -2.56 -23.76 -3.84
N GLY A 116 -1.97 -23.02 -4.79
CA GLY A 116 -0.73 -22.28 -4.57
C GLY A 116 -0.94 -21.08 -3.64
N ASP A 117 -2.02 -20.33 -3.85
CA ASP A 117 -2.43 -19.24 -2.96
C ASP A 117 -2.73 -19.75 -1.55
N PHE A 118 -3.48 -20.86 -1.45
CA PHE A 118 -3.81 -21.46 -0.17
C PHE A 118 -2.55 -21.91 0.56
N TRP A 119 -1.62 -22.58 -0.15
CA TRP A 119 -0.38 -23.04 0.47
C TRP A 119 0.48 -21.89 1.01
N ARG A 120 0.55 -20.75 0.31
CA ARG A 120 1.23 -19.55 0.85
C ARG A 120 0.58 -19.03 2.13
N CYS A 121 -0.76 -19.07 2.23
CA CYS A 121 -1.48 -18.72 3.44
C CYS A 121 -1.22 -19.72 4.57
N GLU A 122 -1.25 -21.00 4.27
CA GLU A 122 -0.99 -22.08 5.22
C GLU A 122 0.45 -22.04 5.77
N GLN A 123 1.42 -21.73 4.90
CA GLN A 123 2.82 -21.55 5.31
C GLN A 123 3.01 -20.31 6.20
N LEU A 124 2.29 -19.21 5.94
CA LEU A 124 2.23 -18.06 6.84
C LEU A 124 1.72 -18.48 8.23
N LEU A 125 0.61 -19.22 8.30
CA LEU A 125 0.01 -19.68 9.56
C LEU A 125 0.86 -20.73 10.29
N ARG A 126 1.76 -21.43 9.59
CA ARG A 126 2.77 -22.31 10.20
C ARG A 126 3.96 -21.51 10.74
N ALA A 127 4.33 -20.42 10.07
CA ALA A 127 5.40 -19.54 10.52
C ALA A 127 4.99 -18.66 11.71
N VAL A 128 3.71 -18.32 11.82
CA VAL A 128 3.13 -17.55 12.94
C VAL A 128 1.90 -18.30 13.47
N PRO A 129 2.08 -19.34 14.30
CA PRO A 129 0.99 -20.17 14.80
C PRO A 129 -0.10 -19.40 15.54
N GLU A 130 0.26 -18.32 16.25
CA GLU A 130 -0.67 -17.45 16.98
C GLU A 130 -1.70 -16.79 16.04
N ALA A 131 -1.36 -16.60 14.77
CA ALA A 131 -2.29 -16.08 13.77
C ALA A 131 -3.51 -17.01 13.54
N ARG A 132 -3.38 -18.31 13.84
CA ARG A 132 -4.50 -19.27 13.71
C ARG A 132 -5.63 -19.00 14.71
N GLU A 133 -5.30 -18.45 15.87
CA GLU A 133 -6.30 -18.12 16.90
C GLU A 133 -7.25 -17.00 16.45
N HIS A 134 -6.82 -16.24 15.43
CA HIS A 134 -7.54 -15.10 14.89
C HIS A 134 -8.18 -15.38 13.51
N MET A 135 -8.30 -16.65 13.11
CA MET A 135 -8.89 -17.03 11.81
C MET A 135 -10.34 -16.58 11.64
N LEU A 136 -11.09 -16.42 12.73
CA LEU A 136 -12.43 -15.84 12.70
C LEU A 136 -12.44 -14.40 12.19
N LEU A 137 -11.39 -13.63 12.47
CA LEU A 137 -11.26 -12.25 11.96
C LEU A 137 -11.07 -12.25 10.45
N ILE A 138 -10.38 -13.26 9.93
CA ILE A 138 -10.18 -13.44 8.49
C ILE A 138 -11.49 -13.84 7.82
N ALA A 139 -12.29 -14.69 8.48
CA ALA A 139 -13.61 -15.11 7.99
C ALA A 139 -14.58 -13.92 7.81
N GLU A 140 -14.47 -12.90 8.66
CA GLU A 140 -15.30 -11.69 8.61
C GLU A 140 -14.96 -10.75 7.43
N LEU A 141 -13.85 -10.98 6.73
CA LEU A 141 -13.43 -10.13 5.62
C LEU A 141 -14.35 -10.21 4.40
N SER A 142 -14.86 -11.40 4.10
CA SER A 142 -15.77 -11.63 2.99
C SER A 142 -16.49 -12.99 3.10
N PRO A 143 -17.61 -13.18 2.38
CA PRO A 143 -18.25 -14.49 2.30
C PRO A 143 -17.34 -15.61 1.75
N GLU A 144 -16.44 -15.29 0.83
CA GLU A 144 -15.44 -16.25 0.32
C GLU A 144 -14.44 -16.65 1.40
N TRP A 145 -13.90 -15.69 2.15
CA TRP A 145 -13.04 -15.98 3.29
C TRP A 145 -13.77 -16.79 4.35
N SER A 146 -15.02 -16.44 4.66
CA SER A 146 -15.86 -17.20 5.59
C SER A 146 -15.99 -18.67 5.18
N ALA A 147 -16.27 -18.94 3.90
CA ALA A 147 -16.36 -20.29 3.38
C ALA A 147 -15.02 -21.04 3.46
N LEU A 148 -13.91 -20.40 3.11
CA LEU A 148 -12.58 -21.02 3.17
C LEU A 148 -12.15 -21.32 4.61
N VAL A 149 -12.33 -20.38 5.53
CA VAL A 149 -11.98 -20.54 6.95
C VAL A 149 -12.80 -21.66 7.60
N ALA A 150 -14.09 -21.77 7.26
CA ALA A 150 -14.95 -22.85 7.77
C ALA A 150 -14.49 -24.26 7.38
N HIS A 151 -13.69 -24.38 6.32
CA HIS A 151 -13.15 -25.65 5.81
C HIS A 151 -11.63 -25.73 5.86
N TRP A 152 -10.96 -24.84 6.62
CA TRP A 152 -9.51 -24.66 6.50
C TRP A 152 -8.70 -25.94 6.75
N ASP A 153 -9.03 -26.67 7.81
CA ASP A 153 -8.30 -27.88 8.19
C ASP A 153 -8.50 -29.02 7.18
N ASP A 154 -9.71 -29.13 6.61
CA ASP A 154 -10.01 -30.09 5.54
C ASP A 154 -9.23 -29.74 4.27
N LEU A 155 -9.14 -28.44 3.92
CA LEU A 155 -8.37 -27.98 2.76
C LEU A 155 -6.86 -28.25 2.94
N ALA A 156 -6.34 -28.12 4.16
CA ALA A 156 -4.93 -28.29 4.47
C ALA A 156 -4.39 -29.72 4.28
N ILE A 157 -5.28 -30.72 4.17
CA ILE A 157 -4.89 -32.13 3.99
C ILE A 157 -5.08 -32.63 2.55
N LEU A 158 -5.65 -31.82 1.64
CA LEU A 158 -5.89 -32.21 0.24
C LEU A 158 -4.61 -32.14 -0.59
N ASP A 159 -4.55 -32.94 -1.66
CA ASP A 159 -3.53 -32.79 -2.69
C ASP A 159 -3.79 -31.57 -3.58
N ARG A 160 -2.76 -31.07 -4.27
CA ARG A 160 -2.82 -29.79 -4.98
C ARG A 160 -3.96 -29.71 -6.02
N PRO A 161 -4.23 -30.73 -6.86
CA PRO A 161 -5.34 -30.69 -7.80
C PRO A 161 -6.70 -30.62 -7.09
N THR A 162 -6.98 -31.55 -6.17
CA THR A 162 -8.27 -31.60 -5.45
C THR A 162 -8.50 -30.36 -4.61
N LEU A 163 -7.45 -29.80 -4.00
CA LEU A 163 -7.51 -28.54 -3.26
C LEU A 163 -7.96 -27.38 -4.17
N THR A 164 -7.44 -27.30 -5.39
CA THR A 164 -7.82 -26.23 -6.32
C THR A 164 -9.31 -26.33 -6.67
N ASP A 165 -9.79 -27.53 -7.00
CA ASP A 165 -11.20 -27.75 -7.33
C ASP A 165 -12.11 -27.43 -6.13
N ARG A 166 -11.69 -27.86 -4.93
CA ARG A 166 -12.46 -27.61 -3.70
C ARG A 166 -12.53 -26.12 -3.34
N ILE A 167 -11.44 -25.38 -3.51
CA ILE A 167 -11.42 -23.91 -3.31
C ILE A 167 -12.45 -23.26 -4.25
N TRP A 168 -12.46 -23.63 -5.53
CA TRP A 168 -13.42 -23.09 -6.50
C TRP A 168 -14.86 -23.34 -6.10
N GLU A 169 -15.20 -24.55 -5.66
CA GLU A 169 -16.54 -24.90 -5.22
C GLU A 169 -17.02 -24.02 -4.04
N LEU A 170 -16.14 -23.82 -3.06
CA LEU A 170 -16.43 -23.03 -1.86
C LEU A 170 -16.64 -21.54 -2.19
N ILE A 171 -15.79 -20.94 -3.02
CA ILE A 171 -15.90 -19.51 -3.35
C ILE A 171 -17.01 -19.19 -4.35
N GLU A 172 -17.42 -20.16 -5.17
CA GLU A 172 -18.46 -19.97 -6.19
C GLU A 172 -19.86 -19.84 -5.56
N THR A 173 -20.10 -20.50 -4.43
CA THR A 173 -21.41 -20.48 -3.76
C THR A 173 -21.81 -19.07 -3.29
N PRO A 174 -20.96 -18.32 -2.56
CA PRO A 174 -21.21 -16.92 -2.24
C PRO A 174 -21.27 -15.98 -3.46
N ARG A 175 -20.54 -16.30 -4.55
CA ARG A 175 -20.54 -15.50 -5.78
C ARG A 175 -21.87 -15.58 -6.53
N ARG A 176 -22.47 -16.78 -6.58
CA ARG A 176 -23.79 -16.98 -7.20
C ARG A 176 -24.89 -16.25 -6.44
N ASN A 177 -24.86 -16.30 -5.11
CA ASN A 177 -25.85 -15.65 -4.24
C ASN A 177 -25.85 -14.11 -4.38
N ARG A 178 -24.74 -13.50 -4.83
CA ARG A 178 -24.65 -12.05 -5.11
C ARG A 178 -25.19 -11.63 -6.47
N ARG A 179 -25.46 -12.58 -7.37
CA ARG A 179 -25.94 -12.32 -8.74
C ARG A 179 -27.43 -12.63 -8.93
N ALA A 180 -28.07 -13.24 -7.94
CA ALA A 180 -29.50 -13.53 -7.89
C ALA A 180 -30.26 -12.38 -7.21
#